data_AF-A0A973KMS7-F1
#
_entry.id   AF-A0A973KMS7-F1
#
_cell.length_a   1.000
_cell.length_b   1.000
_cell.length_c   1.000
_cell.angle_alpha   90.00
_cell.angle_beta   90.00
_cell.angle_gamma   90.00
#
_symmetry.space_group_name_H-M   'P 1'
#
loop_
_entity.id
_entity.type
_entity.pdbx_description
1 polymer ?
#
loop_
_entity_poly.entity_id
_entity_poly.type
_entity_poly.pdbx_seq_one_letter_code
_entity_poly.pdbx_strand_id
1 'polypeptide(L)' 'MAQHAAQPTTTTPALPAKLPIGAIVPWAVFFGILMLVLLYFVGAEQGATSVVSGEDVHEWVHDARHLLGFPCH' A
#
# COMPACT_ATOMS: atom_id res chain seq x y z
N MET A 1 -55.35 -30.51 -21.61
CA MET A 1 -53.95 -30.60 -21.14
C MET A 1 -53.57 -29.20 -20.68
N ALA A 2 -53.53 -28.92 -19.37
CA ALA A 2 -53.27 -27.58 -18.84
C ALA A 2 -51.77 -27.42 -18.57
N GLN A 3 -51.13 -26.44 -19.21
CA GLN A 3 -49.71 -26.13 -19.02
C GLN A 3 -49.59 -25.20 -17.80
N HIS A 4 -48.79 -25.61 -16.80
CA HIS A 4 -48.37 -24.71 -15.72
C HIS A 4 -47.28 -23.79 -16.26
N ALA A 5 -47.56 -22.48 -16.32
CA ALA A 5 -46.54 -21.50 -16.64
C ALA A 5 -45.66 -21.28 -15.40
N ALA A 6 -44.35 -21.51 -15.52
CA ALA A 6 -43.38 -21.15 -14.50
C ALA A 6 -43.28 -19.61 -14.42
N GLN A 7 -43.36 -19.06 -13.21
CA GLN A 7 -43.17 -17.63 -13.00
C GLN A 7 -41.70 -17.25 -13.13
N PRO A 8 -41.37 -16.13 -13.77
CA PRO A 8 -40.00 -15.65 -13.85
C PRO A 8 -39.49 -15.27 -12.47
N THR A 9 -38.40 -15.88 -12.03
CA THR A 9 -37.66 -15.46 -10.84
C THR A 9 -36.92 -14.16 -11.12
N THR A 10 -37.41 -13.06 -10.57
CA THR A 10 -36.68 -11.80 -10.53
C THR A 10 -35.48 -11.94 -9.60
N THR A 11 -34.29 -12.08 -10.17
CA THR A 11 -33.03 -11.96 -9.42
C THR A 11 -32.74 -10.48 -9.26
N THR A 12 -32.89 -9.94 -8.05
CA THR A 12 -32.48 -8.56 -7.74
C THR A 12 -30.96 -8.47 -7.86
N PRO A 13 -30.41 -7.57 -8.69
CA PRO A 13 -28.97 -7.36 -8.76
C PRO A 13 -28.45 -6.87 -7.39
N ALA A 14 -27.52 -7.61 -6.79
CA ALA A 14 -26.85 -7.17 -5.58
C ALA A 14 -25.89 -6.01 -5.93
N LEU A 15 -26.10 -4.84 -5.30
CA LEU A 15 -25.16 -3.73 -5.48
C LEU A 15 -23.83 -4.05 -4.78
N PRO A 16 -22.70 -3.64 -5.37
CA PRO A 16 -21.41 -3.77 -4.72
C PRO A 16 -21.41 -2.99 -3.40
N ALA A 17 -20.83 -3.60 -2.37
CA ALA A 17 -20.69 -2.97 -1.07
C ALA A 17 -19.87 -1.67 -1.18
N LYS A 18 -20.31 -0.62 -0.48
CA LYS A 18 -19.57 0.65 -0.41
C LYS A 18 -18.29 0.45 0.40
N LEU A 19 -17.16 0.95 -0.10
CA LEU A 19 -15.88 0.89 0.60
C LEU A 19 -15.95 1.72 1.89
N PRO A 20 -15.65 1.15 3.08
CA PRO A 20 -15.78 1.86 4.35
C PRO A 20 -14.57 2.76 4.60
N ILE A 21 -14.46 3.87 3.88
CA ILE A 21 -13.32 4.80 3.97
C ILE A 21 -13.08 5.24 5.41
N GLY A 22 -14.14 5.54 6.17
CA GLY A 22 -14.02 5.93 7.57
C GLY A 22 -13.35 4.87 8.47
N ALA A 23 -13.48 3.59 8.13
CA ALA A 23 -12.79 2.51 8.85
C ALA A 23 -11.32 2.38 8.43
N ILE A 24 -10.96 2.78 7.21
CA ILE A 24 -9.59 2.67 6.66
C ILE A 24 -8.72 3.86 7.08
N VAL A 25 -9.30 5.06 7.14
CA VAL A 25 -8.57 6.31 7.39
C VAL A 25 -7.69 6.26 8.65
N PRO A 26 -8.16 5.79 9.82
CA PRO A 26 -7.32 5.75 11.02
C PRO A 26 -6.07 4.89 10.84
N TRP A 27 -6.21 3.74 10.16
CA TRP A 27 -5.09 2.85 9.87
C TRP A 27 -4.15 3.44 8.83
N ALA A 28 -4.68 4.05 7.78
CA ALA A 28 -3.88 4.72 6.76
C ALA A 28 -3.04 5.85 7.37
N VAL A 29 -3.62 6.64 8.27
CA VAL A 29 -2.91 7.69 9.01
C VAL A 29 -1.85 7.08 9.93
N PHE A 30 -2.19 6.05 10.70
CA PHE A 30 -1.25 5.38 11.59
C PHE A 30 -0.03 4.84 10.84
N PHE A 31 -0.24 4.05 9.78
CA PHE A 31 0.85 3.51 8.98
C PHE A 31 1.58 4.59 8.18
N GLY A 32 0.89 5.64 7.74
CA GLY A 32 1.52 6.79 7.11
C GLY A 32 2.51 7.50 8.03
N ILE A 33 2.14 7.71 9.30
CA ILE A 33 3.05 8.28 10.30
C ILE A 33 4.22 7.33 10.55
N LEU A 34 3.98 6.03 10.73
CA LEU A 34 5.06 5.06 10.92
C LEU A 34 6.04 5.03 9.74
N MET A 35 5.54 5.10 8.50
CA MET A 35 6.36 5.20 7.31
C MET A 35 7.28 6.42 7.35
N LEU A 36 6.74 7.60 7.70
CA LEU A 36 7.54 8.83 7.79
C LEU A 36 8.62 8.74 8.88
N VAL A 37 8.29 8.13 10.02
CA VAL A 37 9.26 7.86 11.09
C VAL A 37 10.39 6.97 10.59
N LEU A 38 10.06 5.87 9.89
CA LEU A 38 11.06 4.97 9.32
C LEU A 38 11.96 5.68 8.30
N LEU A 39 11.38 6.48 7.40
CA LEU A 39 12.15 7.25 6.41
C LEU A 39 13.09 8.25 7.08
N TYR A 40 12.69 8.87 8.20
CA TYR A 40 13.56 9.75 8.98
C TYR A 40 14.74 8.99 9.59
N PHE A 41 14.48 7.87 10.27
CA PHE A 41 15.53 7.09 10.90
C PHE A 41 16.50 6.46 9.90
N VAL A 42 16.00 5.99 8.75
CA VAL A 42 16.82 5.36 7.71
C VAL A 42 17.56 6.41 6.86
N GLY A 43 16.95 7.56 6.59
CA GLY A 43 17.47 8.53 5.61
C GLY A 43 18.11 9.79 6.18
N ALA A 44 17.74 10.23 7.38
CA ALA A 44 18.19 11.50 7.96
C ALA A 44 19.05 11.33 9.22
N GLU A 45 18.94 10.22 9.93
CA GLU A 45 19.73 9.95 11.13
C GLU A 45 21.18 9.57 10.76
N GLN A 46 22.14 10.34 11.28
CA GLN A 46 23.58 10.25 10.95
C GLN A 46 24.39 9.76 12.16
N GLY A 47 23.88 8.82 12.95
CA GLY A 47 24.72 8.00 13.84
C GLY A 47 24.52 8.15 15.34
N ALA A 48 23.57 8.95 15.84
CA ALA A 48 23.28 8.99 17.28
C ALA A 48 22.33 7.86 17.69
N THR A 49 21.45 7.42 16.78
CA THR A 49 20.49 6.31 16.98
C THR A 49 20.44 5.34 15.80
N SER A 50 21.34 5.48 14.84
CA SER A 50 21.45 4.60 13.67
C SER A 50 21.72 3.15 14.09
N VAL A 51 20.84 2.25 13.63
CA VAL A 51 21.00 0.78 13.73
C VAL A 51 21.70 0.21 12.48
N VAL A 52 21.69 0.96 11.37
CA VAL A 52 22.21 0.55 10.05
C VAL A 52 22.99 1.71 9.44
N SER A 53 24.19 1.44 8.91
CA SER A 53 25.04 2.46 8.29
C SER A 53 24.30 3.18 7.15
N GLY A 54 24.35 4.52 7.15
CA GLY A 54 23.78 5.32 6.07
C GLY A 54 24.49 5.11 4.73
N GLU A 55 25.76 4.71 4.74
CA GLU A 55 26.54 4.33 3.55
C GLU A 55 25.97 3.06 2.91
N ASP A 56 25.73 2.00 3.69
CA ASP A 56 25.19 0.74 3.19
C ASP A 56 23.81 0.95 2.54
N VAL A 57 22.97 1.79 3.15
CA VAL A 57 21.66 2.16 2.59
C VAL A 57 21.83 2.98 1.31
N HIS A 58 22.79 3.91 1.29
CA HIS A 58 23.09 4.73 0.10
C HIS A 58 23.50 3.85 -1.07
N GLU A 59 24.43 2.91 -0.87
CA GLU A 59 24.89 1.97 -1.90
C GLU A 59 23.77 1.03 -2.34
N TRP A 60 22.98 0.49 -1.41
CA TRP A 60 21.85 -0.38 -1.75
C TRP A 60 20.80 0.32 -2.62
N VAL A 61 20.41 1.56 -2.27
CA VAL A 61 19.47 2.35 -3.08
C VAL A 61 20.10 2.74 -4.41
N HIS A 62 21.39 3.07 -4.40
CA HIS A 62 22.14 3.42 -5.60
C HIS A 62 22.20 2.24 -6.58
N ASP A 63 22.41 1.02 -6.09
CA ASP A 63 22.42 -0.20 -6.90
C ASP A 63 21.02 -0.58 -7.40
N ALA A 64 19.99 -0.43 -6.57
CA ALA A 64 18.62 -0.69 -6.98
C ALA A 64 18.22 0.18 -8.19
N ARG A 65 18.59 1.46 -8.23
CA ARG A 65 18.26 2.30 -9.39
C ARG A 65 18.99 1.86 -10.66
N HIS A 66 20.23 1.36 -10.53
CA HIS A 66 20.95 0.78 -11.66
C HIS A 66 20.28 -0.49 -12.18
N LEU A 67 19.77 -1.33 -11.28
CA LEU A 67 18.98 -2.51 -11.65
C LEU A 67 17.69 -2.13 -12.38
N LEU A 68 17.08 -0.99 -12.05
CA LEU A 68 15.94 -0.44 -12.77
C LEU A 68 16.33 0.32 -14.06
N GLY A 69 17.62 0.37 -14.41
CA GLY A 69 18.13 1.00 -15.63
C GLY A 69 18.24 2.52 -15.55
N PHE A 70 18.10 3.12 -14.36
CA PHE A 70 18.31 4.55 -14.17
C PHE A 70 19.81 4.87 -14.13
N PRO A 71 20.31 5.79 -14.97
CA PRO A 71 21.73 6.12 -15.02
C PRO A 71 22.20 6.84 -13.75
N CYS A 72 23.39 6.51 -13.27
CA CYS A 72 24.18 7.35 -12.38
C CYS A 72 24.89 8.46 -13.16
N HIS A 73 24.67 9.71 -12.74
CA HIS A 73 25.24 10.94 -13.29
C HIS A 73 24.52 11.53 -14.51
#